data_AF-A0A924FET1-F1
#
_entry.id   AF-A0A924FET1-F1
#
_cell.length_a   1.000
_cell.length_b   1.000
_cell.length_c   1.000
_cell.angle_alpha   90.00
_cell.angle_beta   90.00
_cell.angle_gamma   90.00
#
_symmetry.space_group_name_H-M   'P 1'
#
loop_
_entity.id
_entity.type
_entity.pdbx_description
1 polymer ?
#
loop_
_entity_poly.entity_id
_entity_poly.type
_entity_poly.pdbx_seq_one_letter_code
_entity_poly.pdbx_strand_id
1 'polypeptide(L)'
;MNAGGGNFRLQPGSPSINTGDPASTTSNVSATDLGGNNRINNGRIDMGVYERQTHAGPIVTTQPGNWNDPFTWQFQQVPGATDAVLIRLRRVALPLSYTGNVQQVQYDASEQLVFLEGAQIKFN
;
A
#
# COMPACT_ATOMS: atom_id res chain seq x y z
N MET A 1 -5.68 -6.05 9.92
CA MET A 1 -4.71 -7.16 10.10
C MET A 1 -5.29 -8.41 9.48
N ASN A 2 -4.70 -8.93 8.39
CA ASN A 2 -5.07 -10.25 7.88
C ASN A 2 -4.13 -11.27 8.56
N ALA A 3 -4.66 -12.00 9.54
CA ALA A 3 -3.89 -12.83 10.48
C ALA A 3 -3.32 -14.14 9.89
N GLY A 4 -3.21 -14.27 8.57
CA GLY A 4 -2.80 -15.52 7.90
C GLY A 4 -1.39 -15.57 7.30
N GLY A 5 -0.58 -14.50 7.33
CA GLY A 5 0.64 -14.48 6.52
C GLY A 5 1.80 -13.56 6.93
N GLY A 6 1.89 -13.13 8.19
CA GLY A 6 3.03 -12.31 8.65
C GLY A 6 3.14 -10.91 8.00
N ASN A 7 2.08 -10.43 7.34
CA ASN A 7 2.02 -9.08 6.83
C ASN A 7 1.57 -8.11 7.94
N PHE A 8 2.54 -7.48 8.60
CA PHE A 8 2.31 -6.49 9.67
C PHE A 8 2.19 -5.06 9.14
N ARG A 9 2.05 -4.85 7.83
CA ARG A 9 1.91 -3.52 7.25
C ARG A 9 0.53 -2.94 7.50
N LEU A 10 0.50 -1.62 7.65
CA LEU A 10 -0.70 -0.87 7.98
C LEU A 10 -1.63 -0.83 6.77
N GLN A 11 -2.88 -1.28 6.98
CA GLN A 11 -3.93 -1.17 5.99
C GLN A 11 -4.52 0.25 6.03
N PRO A 12 -5.10 0.75 4.91
CA PRO A 12 -5.89 1.97 4.92
C PRO A 12 -6.92 1.95 6.06
N GLY A 13 -7.00 3.03 6.84
CA GLY A 13 -7.90 3.14 7.99
C GLY A 13 -7.44 2.44 9.28
N SER A 14 -6.20 1.91 9.33
CA SER A 14 -5.64 1.35 10.57
C SER A 14 -5.61 2.39 11.70
N PRO A 15 -6.00 2.05 12.95
CA PRO A 15 -5.94 2.95 14.09
C PRO A 15 -4.50 3.30 14.51
N SER A 16 -3.51 2.58 13.98
CA SER A 16 -2.10 2.86 14.22
C SER A 16 -1.52 3.96 13.31
N ILE A 17 -2.28 4.47 12.34
CA ILE A 17 -1.81 5.51 11.42
C ILE A 17 -1.79 6.88 12.11
N ASN A 18 -0.68 7.60 12.00
CA ASN A 18 -0.40 8.92 12.56
C ASN A 18 -0.69 9.00 14.07
N THR A 19 -0.42 7.94 14.85
CA THR A 19 -0.73 7.89 16.29
C THR A 19 0.47 7.82 17.22
N GLY A 20 1.71 7.77 16.70
CA GLY A 20 2.90 7.74 17.55
C GLY A 20 3.25 9.09 18.19
N ASP A 21 4.32 9.11 18.98
CA ASP A 21 4.69 10.31 19.76
C ASP A 21 4.95 11.52 18.83
N PRO A 22 4.26 12.67 18.98
CA PRO A 22 4.51 13.87 18.19
C PRO A 22 5.91 14.48 18.38
N ALA A 23 6.64 14.11 19.45
CA ALA A 23 8.03 14.51 19.66
C ALA A 23 9.04 13.62 18.92
N SER A 24 8.58 12.68 18.08
CA SER A 24 9.44 11.82 17.28
C SER A 24 10.20 12.61 16.21
N THR A 25 11.50 12.35 16.10
CA THR A 25 12.43 12.94 15.12
C THR A 25 13.33 11.85 14.56
N THR A 26 13.92 12.04 13.39
CA THR A 26 14.88 11.06 12.82
C THR A 26 16.15 10.87 13.66
N SER A 27 16.34 11.67 14.73
CA SER A 27 17.41 11.49 15.70
C SER A 27 17.02 10.56 16.86
N ASN A 28 15.73 10.42 17.17
CA ASN A 28 15.26 9.54 18.26
C ASN A 28 14.52 8.30 17.75
N VAL A 29 14.13 8.29 16.48
CA VAL A 29 13.67 7.11 15.73
C VAL A 29 14.56 6.91 14.50
N SER A 30 14.58 5.70 13.93
CA SER A 30 15.26 5.46 12.66
C SER A 30 14.69 6.35 11.55
N ALA A 31 15.54 6.77 10.60
CA ALA A 31 15.11 7.56 9.45
C ALA A 31 14.12 6.80 8.56
N THR A 32 14.25 5.48 8.50
CA THR A 32 13.37 4.58 7.74
C THR A 32 12.67 3.55 8.62
N ASP A 33 11.53 3.05 8.15
CA ASP A 33 10.81 1.91 8.69
C ASP A 33 11.47 0.56 8.27
N LEU A 34 10.87 -0.56 8.67
CA LEU A 34 11.37 -1.90 8.33
C LEU A 34 11.26 -2.24 6.84
N GLY A 35 10.41 -1.53 6.09
CA GLY A 35 10.27 -1.64 4.63
C GLY A 35 11.26 -0.78 3.86
N GLY A 36 12.06 0.04 4.55
CA GLY A 36 12.99 1.01 3.94
C GLY A 36 12.35 2.34 3.53
N ASN A 37 11.09 2.59 3.92
CA ASN A 37 10.39 3.85 3.64
C ASN A 37 10.65 4.87 4.75
N ASN A 38 10.48 6.17 4.48
CA ASN A 38 10.65 7.21 5.51
C ASN A 38 9.77 6.93 6.74
N ARG A 39 10.36 6.95 7.93
CA ARG A 39 9.64 6.60 9.17
C ARG A 39 8.71 7.70 9.67
N ILE A 40 9.03 8.96 9.36
CA ILE A 40 8.17 10.10 9.66
C ILE A 40 7.54 10.53 8.34
N ASN A 41 6.28 10.16 8.15
CA ASN A 41 5.47 10.60 7.02
C ASN A 41 4.36 11.54 7.52
N ASN A 42 3.93 12.51 6.70
CA ASN A 42 2.86 13.47 7.07
C ASN A 42 3.06 14.18 8.44
N GLY A 43 4.31 14.34 8.89
CA GLY A 43 4.66 14.99 10.15
C GLY A 43 4.45 14.16 11.42
N ARG A 44 4.02 12.89 11.33
CA ARG A 44 3.80 12.04 12.51
C ARG A 44 4.02 10.57 12.19
N ILE A 45 4.73 9.86 13.07
CA ILE A 45 4.96 8.42 12.88
C ILE A 45 3.69 7.60 13.13
N ASP A 46 3.59 6.47 12.44
CA ASP A 46 2.65 5.41 12.73
C ASP A 46 3.15 4.50 13.86
N MET A 47 2.23 3.90 14.61
CA MET A 47 2.56 2.90 15.62
C MET A 47 2.89 1.54 14.96
N GLY A 48 4.11 1.04 15.20
CA GLY A 48 4.58 -0.24 14.69
C GLY A 48 5.98 -0.18 14.09
N VAL A 49 6.32 -1.17 13.25
CA VAL A 49 7.62 -1.23 12.55
C VAL A 49 7.54 -0.79 11.09
N TYR A 50 6.34 -0.53 10.58
CA TYR A 50 6.06 -0.08 9.22
C TYR A 50 5.29 1.25 9.27
N GLU A 51 5.57 2.11 8.30
CA GLU A 51 4.94 3.43 8.12
C GLU A 51 4.10 3.41 6.83
N ARG A 52 2.81 3.77 6.91
CA ARG A 52 1.98 3.97 5.72
C ARG A 52 2.34 5.29 5.08
N GLN A 53 2.77 5.23 3.83
CA GLN A 53 3.30 6.40 3.16
C GLN A 53 2.18 7.20 2.44
N THR A 54 2.19 8.52 2.59
CA THR A 54 1.40 9.46 1.78
C THR A 54 2.22 9.97 0.60
N HIS A 55 1.56 10.14 -0.56
CA HIS A 55 2.22 10.51 -1.82
C HIS A 55 1.32 11.39 -2.68
N ALA A 56 1.93 12.20 -3.54
CA ALA A 56 1.23 13.10 -4.46
C ALA A 56 0.81 12.46 -5.80
N GLY A 57 1.27 11.23 -6.10
CA GLY A 57 1.07 10.56 -7.39
C GLY A 57 0.63 9.11 -7.25
N PRO A 58 0.44 8.41 -8.39
CA PRO A 58 -0.01 7.02 -8.36
C PRO A 58 1.06 6.11 -7.75
N ILE A 59 0.60 5.13 -6.95
CA ILE A 59 1.44 4.03 -6.48
C ILE A 59 1.71 3.12 -7.68
N VAL A 60 2.97 2.98 -8.06
CA VAL A 60 3.36 2.19 -9.24
C VAL A 60 3.62 0.75 -8.84
N THR A 61 3.35 -0.20 -9.73
CA THR A 61 3.74 -1.60 -9.53
C THR A 61 5.26 -1.77 -9.52
N THR A 62 5.79 -2.54 -8.57
CA THR A 62 7.23 -2.90 -8.47
C THR A 62 7.54 -4.29 -9.02
N GLN A 63 6.54 -5.15 -9.11
CA GLN A 63 6.60 -6.47 -9.73
C GLN A 63 5.19 -6.96 -10.10
N PRO A 64 5.06 -7.92 -11.04
CA PRO A 64 3.80 -8.63 -11.23
C PRO A 64 3.38 -9.34 -9.95
N GLY A 65 2.07 -9.44 -9.68
CA GLY A 65 1.59 -10.14 -8.49
C GLY A 65 0.12 -9.90 -8.17
N ASN A 66 -0.26 -10.24 -6.93
CA ASN A 66 -1.64 -10.06 -6.48
C ASN A 66 -1.85 -8.64 -5.94
N TRP A 67 -3.03 -8.07 -6.15
CA TRP A 67 -3.39 -6.75 -5.64
C TRP A 67 -3.19 -6.64 -4.12
N ASN A 68 -3.51 -7.70 -3.38
CA ASN A 68 -3.40 -7.75 -1.93
C ASN A 68 -1.99 -8.09 -1.41
N ASP A 69 -1.00 -8.26 -2.30
CA ASP A 69 0.40 -8.43 -1.93
C ASP A 69 1.05 -7.03 -1.84
N PRO A 70 1.54 -6.61 -0.66
CA PRO A 70 2.25 -5.34 -0.54
C PRO A 70 3.45 -5.22 -1.48
N PHE A 71 4.15 -6.31 -1.80
CA PHE A 71 5.35 -6.25 -2.64
C PHE A 71 5.05 -6.02 -4.11
N THR A 72 3.79 -6.13 -4.55
CA THR A 72 3.35 -5.73 -5.89
C THR A 72 3.44 -4.21 -6.08
N TRP A 73 3.43 -3.44 -5.00
CA TRP A 73 3.27 -1.99 -5.04
C TRP A 73 4.47 -1.25 -4.45
N GLN A 74 4.74 -0.05 -4.99
CA GLN A 74 5.64 0.91 -4.37
C GLN A 74 5.27 1.15 -2.90
N PHE A 75 6.30 1.47 -2.10
CA PHE A 75 6.22 1.63 -0.65
C PHE A 75 5.84 0.34 0.11
N GLN A 76 5.75 -0.77 -0.62
CA GLN A 76 5.30 -2.05 -0.09
C GLN A 76 3.92 -1.92 0.57
N GLN A 77 3.01 -1.11 0.03
CA GLN A 77 1.68 -0.90 0.62
C GLN A 77 0.57 -1.31 -0.35
N VAL A 78 -0.44 -2.02 0.16
CA VAL A 78 -1.62 -2.35 -0.65
C VAL A 78 -2.45 -1.08 -0.85
N PRO A 79 -2.77 -0.69 -2.10
CA PRO A 79 -3.57 0.49 -2.40
C PRO A 79 -4.94 0.44 -1.72
N GLY A 80 -5.34 1.60 -1.20
CA GLY A 80 -6.64 1.86 -0.61
C GLY A 80 -7.47 2.84 -1.42
N ALA A 81 -8.64 3.15 -0.86
CA ALA A 81 -9.69 3.92 -1.52
C ALA A 81 -9.30 5.37 -1.89
N THR A 82 -8.23 5.91 -1.29
CA THR A 82 -7.69 7.25 -1.58
C THR A 82 -6.52 7.23 -2.56
N ASP A 83 -6.02 6.06 -2.92
CA ASP A 83 -4.79 5.92 -3.67
C ASP A 83 -5.10 5.78 -5.16
N ALA A 84 -4.41 6.53 -6.01
CA ALA A 84 -4.31 6.22 -7.44
C ALA A 84 -3.21 5.16 -7.65
N VAL A 85 -3.35 4.32 -8.66
CA VAL A 85 -2.34 3.32 -9.02
C VAL A 85 -1.95 3.39 -10.49
N LEU A 86 -0.70 3.02 -10.78
CA LEU A 86 -0.19 2.86 -12.14
C LEU A 86 0.37 1.44 -12.31
N ILE A 87 -0.31 0.64 -13.12
CA ILE A 87 0.12 -0.70 -13.49
C ILE A 87 1.11 -0.57 -14.66
N ARG A 88 2.37 -0.92 -14.40
CA ARG A 88 3.50 -0.77 -15.33
C ARG A 88 4.28 -2.07 -15.56
N LEU A 89 3.94 -3.15 -14.84
CA LEU A 89 4.67 -4.42 -14.88
C LEU A 89 3.77 -5.63 -15.06
N ARG A 90 3.60 -5.99 -16.34
CA ARG A 90 2.78 -7.04 -16.97
C ARG A 90 1.38 -7.31 -16.42
N ARG A 91 1.26 -7.75 -15.16
CA ARG A 91 0.01 -8.30 -14.61
C ARG A 91 -0.13 -8.03 -13.11
N VAL A 92 -1.24 -7.42 -12.74
CA VAL A 92 -1.77 -7.39 -11.37
C VAL A 92 -3.06 -8.20 -11.32
N ALA A 93 -3.20 -9.11 -10.36
CA ALA A 93 -4.40 -9.92 -10.20
C ALA A 93 -5.14 -9.59 -8.90
N LEU A 94 -6.43 -9.29 -8.97
CA LEU A 94 -7.29 -9.34 -7.79
C LEU A 94 -7.62 -10.82 -7.48
N PRO A 95 -7.28 -11.33 -6.29
CA PRO A 95 -7.52 -12.73 -5.93
C PRO A 95 -9.00 -13.12 -5.87
N LEU A 96 -9.27 -14.42 -5.74
CA LEU A 96 -10.63 -14.99 -5.62
C LEU A 96 -11.43 -14.24 -4.54
N SER A 97 -12.62 -13.75 -4.91
CA SER A 97 -13.53 -13.01 -4.03
C SER A 97 -12.95 -11.77 -3.35
N TYR A 98 -11.79 -11.26 -3.80
CA TYR A 98 -11.15 -10.10 -3.21
C TYR A 98 -11.78 -8.80 -3.75
N THR A 99 -12.09 -7.87 -2.83
CA THR A 99 -12.50 -6.50 -3.20
C THR A 99 -11.32 -5.54 -3.02
N GLY A 100 -10.75 -5.07 -4.12
CA GLY A 100 -9.80 -3.96 -4.12
C GLY A 100 -10.54 -2.62 -4.00
N ASN A 101 -9.96 -1.65 -3.29
CA ASN A 101 -10.48 -0.28 -3.22
C ASN A 101 -9.40 0.65 -3.74
N VAL A 102 -9.76 1.61 -4.59
CA VAL A 102 -8.81 2.50 -5.26
C VAL A 102 -9.51 3.80 -5.64
N GLN A 103 -8.78 4.90 -5.73
CA GLN A 103 -9.30 6.15 -6.31
C GLN A 103 -9.30 6.06 -7.84
N GLN A 104 -8.20 5.60 -8.42
CA GLN A 104 -8.02 5.54 -9.86
C GLN A 104 -7.07 4.42 -10.25
N VAL A 105 -7.33 3.75 -11.38
CA VAL A 105 -6.39 2.80 -12.01
C VAL A 105 -5.92 3.37 -13.33
N GLN A 106 -4.60 3.47 -13.47
CA GLN A 106 -3.90 3.76 -14.72
C GLN A 106 -3.07 2.54 -15.12
N TYR A 107 -2.83 2.35 -16.40
CA TYR A 107 -2.02 1.26 -16.91
C TYR A 107 -1.21 1.71 -18.14
N ASP A 108 0.05 1.29 -18.23
CA ASP A 108 0.84 1.46 -19.44
C ASP A 108 0.33 0.52 -20.56
N ALA A 109 0.79 0.73 -21.80
CA ALA A 109 0.39 -0.11 -22.92
C ALA A 109 0.83 -1.58 -22.70
N SER A 110 -0.08 -2.53 -22.94
CA SER A 110 0.11 -3.99 -22.78
C SER A 110 0.06 -4.52 -21.35
N GLU A 111 -0.28 -3.68 -20.38
CA GLU A 111 -0.43 -4.03 -18.97
C GLU A 111 -1.83 -4.56 -18.63
N GLN A 112 -1.93 -5.48 -17.68
CA GLN A 112 -3.20 -6.17 -17.38
C GLN A 112 -3.58 -6.08 -15.91
N LEU A 113 -4.84 -5.71 -15.67
CA LEU A 113 -5.54 -5.93 -14.41
C LEU A 113 -6.47 -7.14 -14.57
N VAL A 114 -6.20 -8.21 -13.84
CA VAL A 114 -6.92 -9.48 -13.94
C VAL A 114 -7.80 -9.68 -12.71
N PHE A 115 -9.05 -10.04 -12.93
CA PHE A 115 -10.00 -10.36 -11.87
C PHE A 115 -10.17 -11.88 -11.81
N LEU A 116 -9.81 -12.50 -10.69
CA LEU A 116 -10.19 -13.90 -10.46
C LEU A 116 -11.68 -13.97 -10.12
N GLU A 117 -12.25 -15.18 -10.11
CA GLU A 117 -13.67 -15.39 -9.86
C GLU A 117 -14.14 -14.68 -8.57
N GLY A 118 -15.26 -13.96 -8.68
CA GLY A 118 -15.83 -13.18 -7.57
C GLY A 118 -15.03 -11.92 -7.17
N ALA A 119 -13.88 -11.65 -7.77
CA ALA A 119 -13.08 -10.47 -7.47
C ALA A 119 -13.76 -9.20 -7.98
N GLN A 120 -13.60 -8.10 -7.23
CA GLN A 120 -14.18 -6.81 -7.55
C GLN A 120 -13.18 -5.68 -7.27
N ILE A 121 -13.32 -4.58 -7.99
CA ILE A 121 -12.64 -3.33 -7.66
C ILE A 121 -13.68 -2.24 -7.42
N LYS A 122 -13.50 -1.46 -6.38
CA LYS A 122 -14.34 -0.32 -6.03
C LYS A 122 -13.56 0.97 -6.22
N PHE A 123 -14.18 1.89 -6.96
CA PHE A 123 -13.70 3.24 -7.15
C PHE A 123 -14.41 4.17 -6.18
N ASN A 124 -13.66 5.08 -5.56
CA ASN A 124 -14.17 6.18 -4.73
C ASN A 124 -14.19 7.50 -5.49
#